data_AF-A0A833LK93-F1
#
_entry.id   AF-A0A833LK93-F1
#
_cell.length_a   1.000
_cell.length_b   1.000
_cell.length_c   1.000
_cell.angle_alpha   90.00
_cell.angle_beta   90.00
_cell.angle_gamma   90.00
#
_symmetry.space_group_name_H-M   'P 1'
#
loop_
_entity.id
_entity.type
_entity.pdbx_description
1 polymer ?
#
loop_
_entity_poly.entity_id
_entity_poly.type
_entity_poly.pdbx_seq_one_letter_code
_entity_poly.pdbx_strand_id
1 'polypeptide(L)'
;MSAYERPRSRQAAPARSAHRQRCHRELPAWLPCGRWSCRRMTGANELRASSGIMPAGEDLPSEESTARRAEPGSYLPALDGLRFLAFLLVFFHHSAPLPFAYIFPQLRQRGWVGVEVFFAISAFLFFRLLMDEEKIAGRINIANFYIRRLLRLYPLMVAFPLLMLVIWGAGRPHAFARLLGLASFNDNFMVWLLGYNTSIPFSAHLWTLSYEFQIYLLIPPAFLLYRAIGFRNFMIVLVCVFAVCFAARGAFILAGAKHPIIWVTPFLRPESTLIGIALSLGLSSRLKTPLVVAVLFVGVAVFLIGPNVQRIGGWTLVLYPIIAIVGGSLLWLVAERGVFSSFFGSRPIAFLGKISFGLYVYHLVAIAVVERSAASMPVWGRFWLALLFTIALGTASYYGFEQWFLRLKRRFSVIESRPI
;
A
#
# COMPACT_ATOMS: atom_id res chain seq x y z
N MET A 1 82.06 14.35 -21.27
CA MET A 1 81.04 15.01 -20.41
C MET A 1 79.85 15.30 -21.31
N SER A 2 78.61 14.86 -21.12
CA SER A 2 77.82 14.29 -20.02
C SER A 2 76.66 13.52 -20.72
N ALA A 3 76.41 12.24 -20.42
CA ALA A 3 75.32 11.75 -19.55
C ALA A 3 73.91 12.30 -19.93
N TYR A 4 72.84 11.53 -20.11
CA TYR A 4 72.44 10.28 -19.44
C TYR A 4 71.23 9.67 -20.19
N GLU A 5 71.32 8.42 -20.64
CA GLU A 5 70.17 7.58 -21.00
C GLU A 5 70.61 6.12 -20.79
N ARG A 6 69.83 5.32 -20.04
CA ARG A 6 69.46 3.95 -20.43
C ARG A 6 68.48 3.27 -19.47
N PRO A 7 67.71 2.28 -19.96
CA PRO A 7 66.57 1.68 -19.28
C PRO A 7 66.77 0.22 -18.83
N ARG A 8 65.77 -0.26 -18.07
CA ARG A 8 65.26 -1.64 -17.86
C ARG A 8 66.13 -2.85 -18.27
N SER A 9 66.34 -3.75 -17.32
CA SER A 9 66.53 -5.21 -17.51
C SER A 9 66.13 -5.92 -16.19
N ARG A 10 65.16 -6.85 -16.18
CA ARG A 10 65.18 -8.30 -16.50
C ARG A 10 65.55 -9.20 -15.30
N GLN A 11 64.72 -10.25 -15.15
CA GLN A 11 65.05 -11.62 -14.71
C GLN A 11 65.39 -11.81 -13.21
N ALA A 12 65.11 -12.92 -12.52
CA ALA A 12 64.51 -14.23 -12.79
C ALA A 12 64.17 -14.90 -11.43
N ALA A 13 63.38 -15.98 -11.45
CA ALA A 13 63.05 -16.89 -10.32
C ALA A 13 64.27 -17.75 -9.85
N PRO A 14 64.20 -18.83 -9.01
CA PRO A 14 63.10 -19.43 -8.23
C PRO A 14 63.45 -19.99 -6.80
N ALA A 15 62.43 -20.50 -6.10
CA ALA A 15 62.35 -21.74 -5.27
C ALA A 15 63.18 -22.00 -3.96
N ARG A 16 62.38 -22.29 -2.90
CA ARG A 16 62.53 -23.31 -1.81
C ARG A 16 63.61 -23.12 -0.71
N SER A 17 63.18 -23.04 0.55
CA SER A 17 63.27 -24.14 1.56
C SER A 17 63.03 -23.68 3.01
N ALA A 18 62.49 -24.61 3.83
CA ALA A 18 62.59 -24.79 5.29
C ALA A 18 62.28 -23.58 6.23
N HIS A 19 61.47 -23.67 7.29
CA HIS A 19 61.73 -24.44 8.51
C HIS A 19 60.55 -24.29 9.49
N ARG A 20 60.39 -25.27 10.38
CA ARG A 20 59.46 -25.36 11.51
C ARG A 20 59.79 -24.35 12.62
N GLN A 21 58.77 -23.86 13.34
CA GLN A 21 58.73 -23.67 14.81
C GLN A 21 57.32 -23.16 15.20
N ARG A 22 56.44 -24.03 15.74
CA ARG A 22 56.08 -24.16 17.17
C ARG A 22 55.86 -22.83 17.91
N CYS A 23 54.60 -22.52 18.22
CA CYS A 23 54.22 -21.80 19.44
C CYS A 23 52.89 -22.37 19.94
N HIS A 24 52.98 -23.12 21.05
CA HIS A 24 51.85 -23.50 21.90
C HIS A 24 51.39 -22.27 22.68
N ARG A 25 50.08 -21.99 22.69
CA ARG A 25 49.41 -21.38 23.85
C ARG A 25 48.05 -22.02 24.02
N GLU A 26 47.89 -22.63 25.19
CA GLU A 26 46.69 -23.26 25.72
C GLU A 26 45.62 -22.20 26.02
N LEU A 27 44.35 -22.54 25.81
CA LEU A 27 43.19 -21.80 26.32
C LEU A 27 42.24 -22.79 27.04
N PRO A 28 41.67 -22.44 28.21
CA PRO A 28 40.93 -23.38 29.05
C PRO A 28 39.52 -23.69 28.55
N ALA A 29 39.07 -24.89 28.89
CA ALA A 29 37.80 -25.52 28.52
C ALA A 29 36.62 -25.02 29.37
N TRP A 30 35.63 -24.37 28.73
CA TRP A 30 34.20 -24.41 29.12
C TRP A 30 33.34 -24.18 27.86
N LEU A 31 32.82 -25.27 27.28
CA LEU A 31 31.83 -25.33 26.19
C LEU A 31 30.50 -25.84 26.79
N PRO A 32 29.33 -25.55 26.18
CA PRO A 32 28.89 -26.38 25.04
C PRO A 32 28.43 -25.55 23.82
N CYS A 33 29.10 -25.78 22.68
CA CYS A 33 28.66 -25.39 21.34
C CYS A 33 27.67 -26.42 20.79
N GLY A 34 26.48 -25.93 20.39
CA GLY A 34 25.53 -26.65 19.56
C GLY A 34 25.99 -26.71 18.10
N ARG A 35 25.84 -27.91 17.51
CA ARG A 35 26.23 -28.35 16.17
C ARG A 35 25.90 -27.36 15.04
N TRP A 36 26.94 -26.93 14.32
CA TRP A 36 26.87 -26.57 12.89
C TRP A 36 27.88 -27.44 12.14
N SER A 37 27.39 -28.46 11.42
CA SER A 37 28.23 -29.31 10.58
C SER A 37 28.50 -28.61 9.25
N CYS A 38 29.72 -28.14 9.07
CA CYS A 38 30.24 -27.62 7.81
C CYS A 38 30.69 -28.83 6.94
N ARG A 39 29.94 -29.13 5.87
CA ARG A 39 30.35 -30.14 4.86
C ARG A 39 31.47 -29.57 3.99
N ARG A 40 32.64 -30.20 4.03
CA ARG A 40 33.71 -30.06 3.03
C ARG A 40 33.29 -30.78 1.75
N MET A 41 33.38 -30.08 0.62
CA MET A 41 33.40 -30.68 -0.71
C MET A 41 34.83 -31.10 -1.06
N THR A 42 35.03 -32.39 -1.35
CA THR A 42 36.19 -32.89 -2.08
C THR A 42 35.73 -34.01 -3.03
N GLY A 43 35.98 -33.81 -4.33
CA GLY A 43 36.54 -34.82 -5.24
C GLY A 43 35.68 -36.01 -5.70
N ALA A 44 35.22 -35.90 -6.95
CA ALA A 44 35.38 -36.84 -8.06
C ALA A 44 34.90 -38.31 -7.99
N ASN A 45 34.01 -38.63 -8.94
CA ASN A 45 33.85 -39.84 -9.76
C ASN A 45 34.39 -41.19 -9.23
N GLU A 46 33.47 -42.15 -9.08
CA GLU A 46 33.62 -43.49 -9.69
C GLU A 46 32.26 -44.22 -9.79
N LEU A 47 32.06 -44.90 -10.92
CA LEU A 47 30.91 -45.71 -11.29
C LEU A 47 30.95 -47.07 -10.57
N ARG A 48 29.80 -47.58 -10.09
CA ARG A 48 29.43 -49.01 -10.19
C ARG A 48 27.98 -49.29 -9.78
N ALA A 49 27.46 -50.34 -10.39
CA ALA A 49 26.07 -50.69 -10.59
C ALA A 49 25.40 -51.47 -9.43
N SER A 50 24.07 -51.40 -9.44
CA SER A 50 23.08 -52.43 -9.09
C SER A 50 23.23 -53.22 -7.79
N SER A 51 22.30 -53.00 -6.85
CA SER A 51 21.47 -54.06 -6.27
C SER A 51 20.38 -53.42 -5.43
N GLY A 52 19.13 -53.72 -5.77
CA GLY A 52 17.96 -53.21 -5.08
C GLY A 52 17.68 -53.99 -3.82
N ILE A 53 17.43 -53.28 -2.72
CA ILE A 53 16.51 -53.65 -1.63
C ILE A 53 16.02 -52.30 -1.07
N MET A 54 14.73 -52.01 -1.25
CA MET A 54 14.04 -50.87 -0.62
C MET A 54 13.67 -51.25 0.82
N PRO A 55 14.00 -50.46 1.86
CA PRO A 55 13.23 -50.43 3.08
C PRO A 55 12.14 -49.37 2.96
N ALA A 56 10.91 -49.81 3.14
CA ALA A 56 9.72 -48.98 3.29
C ALA A 56 9.89 -47.98 4.46
N GLY A 57 9.52 -46.73 4.22
CA GLY A 57 9.52 -45.68 5.23
C GLY A 57 9.76 -44.29 4.64
N GLU A 58 9.06 -43.93 3.56
CA GLU A 58 8.91 -42.52 3.21
C GLU A 58 7.76 -41.95 4.04
N ASP A 59 8.11 -41.33 5.16
CA ASP A 59 7.28 -40.29 5.75
C ASP A 59 7.08 -39.21 4.68
N LEU A 60 5.92 -39.25 4.02
CA LEU A 60 5.44 -38.15 3.19
C LEU A 60 5.53 -36.88 4.04
N PRO A 61 6.25 -35.82 3.60
CA PRO A 61 6.22 -34.58 4.33
C PRO A 61 4.77 -34.10 4.32
N SER A 62 4.16 -34.10 5.50
CA SER A 62 2.86 -33.50 5.75
C SER A 62 2.82 -32.15 5.06
N GLU A 63 1.79 -31.93 4.24
CA GLU A 63 1.47 -30.64 3.61
C GLU A 63 1.10 -29.59 4.68
N GLU A 64 2.04 -29.26 5.57
CA GLU A 64 2.04 -28.00 6.26
C GLU A 64 2.31 -26.93 5.20
N SER A 65 1.20 -26.37 4.72
CA SER A 65 1.10 -25.12 3.97
C SER A 65 1.83 -24.00 4.75
N THR A 66 3.14 -24.01 4.65
CA THR A 66 3.99 -22.87 4.93
C THR A 66 3.72 -21.89 3.81
N ALA A 67 2.72 -21.02 4.05
CA ALA A 67 2.58 -19.79 3.29
C ALA A 67 3.95 -19.10 3.33
N ARG A 68 4.74 -19.21 2.24
CA ARG A 68 6.06 -18.60 2.14
C ARG A 68 5.86 -17.12 2.37
N ARG A 69 6.32 -16.64 3.53
CA ARG A 69 6.31 -15.22 3.85
C ARG A 69 7.09 -14.54 2.74
N ALA A 70 6.42 -13.69 1.97
CA ALA A 70 7.01 -13.13 0.75
C ALA A 70 8.33 -12.43 1.10
N GLU A 71 9.41 -12.78 0.40
CA GLU A 71 10.77 -12.29 0.65
C GLU A 71 10.81 -10.76 0.78
N PRO A 72 11.68 -10.19 1.63
CA PRO A 72 11.85 -8.74 1.73
C PRO A 72 12.01 -8.10 0.35
N GLY A 73 11.18 -7.10 0.05
CA GLY A 73 11.19 -6.39 -1.23
C GLY A 73 10.47 -7.08 -2.40
N SER A 74 9.84 -8.23 -2.19
CA SER A 74 8.99 -8.87 -3.22
C SER A 74 7.74 -8.04 -3.53
N TYR A 75 7.43 -7.91 -4.82
CA TYR A 75 6.19 -7.30 -5.29
C TYR A 75 4.98 -8.17 -4.90
N LEU A 76 3.89 -7.53 -4.48
CA LEU A 76 2.63 -8.18 -4.07
C LEU A 76 1.50 -7.81 -5.05
N PRO A 77 1.32 -8.55 -6.16
CA PRO A 77 0.26 -8.30 -7.14
C PRO A 77 -1.14 -8.29 -6.53
N ALA A 78 -1.37 -9.14 -5.52
CA ALA A 78 -2.67 -9.25 -4.85
C ALA A 78 -3.13 -7.94 -4.22
N LEU A 79 -2.20 -7.11 -3.73
CA LEU A 79 -2.55 -5.80 -3.15
C LEU A 79 -2.93 -4.78 -4.21
N ASP A 80 -2.47 -4.95 -5.45
CA ASP A 80 -2.99 -4.17 -6.57
C ASP A 80 -4.42 -4.60 -6.90
N GLY A 81 -4.70 -5.90 -6.91
CA GLY A 81 -6.08 -6.36 -7.06
C GLY A 81 -7.02 -5.83 -5.98
N LEU A 82 -6.57 -5.79 -4.73
CA LEU A 82 -7.35 -5.21 -3.64
C LEU A 82 -7.58 -3.70 -3.82
N ARG A 83 -6.61 -2.95 -4.38
CA ARG A 83 -6.80 -1.54 -4.78
C ARG A 83 -7.87 -1.39 -5.85
N PHE A 84 -7.96 -2.32 -6.80
CA PHE A 84 -9.03 -2.28 -7.79
C PHE A 84 -10.41 -2.51 -7.15
N LEU A 85 -10.53 -3.46 -6.22
CA LEU A 85 -11.76 -3.65 -5.45
C LEU A 85 -12.13 -2.39 -4.67
N ALA A 86 -11.16 -1.77 -4.00
CA ALA A 86 -11.34 -0.49 -3.31
C ALA A 86 -11.85 0.61 -4.25
N PHE A 87 -11.28 0.72 -5.45
CA PHE A 87 -11.77 1.62 -6.49
C PHE A 87 -13.21 1.29 -6.91
N LEU A 88 -13.55 0.01 -7.14
CA LEU A 88 -14.91 -0.36 -7.53
C LEU A 88 -15.95 0.08 -6.50
N LEU A 89 -15.66 -0.09 -5.21
CA LEU A 89 -16.54 0.40 -4.13
C LEU A 89 -16.76 1.92 -4.24
N VAL A 90 -15.70 2.69 -4.49
CA VAL A 90 -15.81 4.15 -4.72
C VAL A 90 -16.59 4.46 -6.00
N PHE A 91 -16.40 3.67 -7.06
CA PHE A 91 -17.13 3.84 -8.31
C PHE A 91 -18.63 3.65 -8.09
N PHE A 92 -19.04 2.61 -7.37
CA PHE A 92 -20.44 2.39 -6.97
C PHE A 92 -20.98 3.54 -6.12
N HIS A 93 -20.18 4.09 -5.20
CA HIS A 93 -20.59 5.22 -4.35
C HIS A 93 -21.05 6.43 -5.17
N HIS A 94 -20.38 6.71 -6.29
CA HIS A 94 -20.64 7.88 -7.11
C HIS A 94 -21.54 7.62 -8.33
N SER A 95 -21.90 6.36 -8.60
CA SER A 95 -22.71 5.99 -9.76
C SER A 95 -24.21 6.13 -9.53
N ALA A 96 -24.98 6.28 -10.61
CA ALA A 96 -26.44 6.20 -10.60
C ALA A 96 -26.91 4.85 -10.00
N PRO A 97 -28.03 4.81 -9.23
CA PRO A 97 -28.46 3.60 -8.57
C PRO A 97 -29.03 2.63 -9.61
N LEU A 98 -28.54 1.38 -9.65
CA LEU A 98 -29.16 0.35 -10.50
C LEU A 98 -30.50 -0.08 -9.91
N PRO A 99 -31.59 -0.05 -10.70
CA PRO A 99 -32.94 -0.25 -10.19
C PRO A 99 -33.25 -1.70 -9.76
N PHE A 100 -32.43 -2.67 -10.13
CA PHE A 100 -32.72 -4.11 -9.97
C PHE A 100 -31.78 -4.85 -9.00
N ALA A 101 -30.94 -4.14 -8.25
CA ALA A 101 -30.02 -4.77 -7.30
C ALA A 101 -30.26 -4.24 -5.89
N TYR A 102 -30.83 -5.07 -5.00
CA TYR A 102 -31.04 -4.75 -3.58
C TYR A 102 -29.75 -4.31 -2.86
N ILE A 103 -28.59 -4.76 -3.35
CA ILE A 103 -27.27 -4.41 -2.83
C ILE A 103 -26.82 -3.01 -3.28
N PHE A 104 -27.34 -2.50 -4.40
CA PHE A 104 -26.88 -1.25 -5.02
C PHE A 104 -27.14 0.02 -4.20
N PRO A 105 -28.31 0.20 -3.56
CA PRO A 105 -28.52 1.31 -2.64
C PRO A 105 -27.48 1.35 -1.53
N GLN A 106 -27.08 0.18 -1.03
CA GLN A 106 -26.06 0.08 0.01
C GLN A 106 -24.68 0.45 -0.54
N LEU A 107 -24.27 -0.09 -1.70
CA LEU A 107 -23.01 0.27 -2.32
C LEU A 107 -22.94 1.77 -2.69
N ARG A 108 -24.04 2.37 -3.14
CA ARG A 108 -24.11 3.82 -3.38
C ARG A 108 -23.94 4.62 -2.11
N GLN A 109 -24.57 4.23 -1.01
CA GLN A 109 -24.46 4.98 0.25
C GLN A 109 -23.15 4.73 1.01
N ARG A 110 -22.54 3.56 0.80
CA ARG A 110 -21.48 3.02 1.67
C ARG A 110 -20.19 2.66 0.96
N GLY A 111 -20.16 2.73 -0.37
CA GLY A 111 -18.99 2.39 -1.20
C GLY A 111 -17.76 3.29 -0.99
N TRP A 112 -17.92 4.43 -0.31
CA TRP A 112 -16.82 5.26 0.18
C TRP A 112 -15.82 4.49 1.04
N VAL A 113 -16.21 3.36 1.64
CA VAL A 113 -15.32 2.47 2.41
C VAL A 113 -14.13 1.97 1.58
N GLY A 114 -14.22 1.99 0.25
CA GLY A 114 -13.07 1.75 -0.60
C GLY A 114 -11.89 2.68 -0.31
N VAL A 115 -12.16 3.95 0.04
CA VAL A 115 -11.11 4.90 0.44
C VAL A 115 -10.39 4.47 1.72
N GLU A 116 -11.11 3.90 2.70
CA GLU A 116 -10.50 3.36 3.92
C GLU A 116 -9.59 2.17 3.63
N VAL A 117 -10.00 1.31 2.69
CA VAL A 117 -9.18 0.19 2.22
C VAL A 117 -7.91 0.72 1.54
N PHE A 118 -8.00 1.79 0.73
CA PHE A 118 -6.80 2.45 0.18
C PHE A 118 -5.85 2.94 1.27
N PHE A 119 -6.35 3.60 2.31
CA PHE A 119 -5.51 4.08 3.42
C PHE A 119 -4.83 2.94 4.16
N ALA A 120 -5.54 1.85 4.45
CA ALA A 120 -4.96 0.67 5.10
C ALA A 120 -3.87 0.02 4.24
N ILE A 121 -4.13 -0.17 2.93
CA ILE A 121 -3.14 -0.71 1.99
C ILE A 121 -1.90 0.19 1.91
N SER A 122 -2.09 1.51 1.81
CA SER A 122 -1.01 2.47 1.69
C SER A 122 -0.14 2.49 2.93
N ALA A 123 -0.73 2.54 4.13
CA ALA A 123 0.00 2.48 5.39
C ALA A 123 0.78 1.16 5.53
N PHE A 124 0.15 0.02 5.21
CA PHE A 124 0.81 -1.29 5.22
C PHE A 124 2.02 -1.35 4.28
N LEU A 125 1.83 -0.94 3.02
CA LEU A 125 2.87 -1.04 2.00
C LEU A 125 4.04 -0.09 2.24
N PHE A 126 3.78 1.13 2.70
CA PHE A 126 4.87 2.09 2.93
C PHE A 126 5.66 1.78 4.19
N PHE A 127 4.99 1.34 5.26
CA PHE A 127 5.69 0.91 6.46
C PHE A 127 6.51 -0.36 6.19
N ARG A 128 5.94 -1.32 5.44
CA ARG A 128 6.67 -2.51 4.95
C ARG A 128 7.84 -2.16 4.05
N LEU A 129 7.69 -1.21 3.14
CA LEU A 129 8.76 -0.78 2.24
C LEU A 129 9.96 -0.24 3.03
N LEU A 130 9.74 0.54 4.10
CA LEU A 130 10.83 1.05 4.94
C LEU A 130 11.51 -0.08 5.73
N MET A 131 10.74 -1.04 6.26
CA MET A 131 11.30 -2.24 6.89
C MET A 131 12.17 -3.05 5.92
N ASP A 132 11.70 -3.25 4.68
CA ASP A 132 12.43 -4.01 3.68
C ASP A 132 13.67 -3.24 3.18
N GLU A 133 13.57 -1.92 3.01
CA GLU A 133 14.71 -1.04 2.63
C GLU A 133 15.80 -1.08 3.71
N GLU A 134 15.44 -1.02 5.00
CA GLU A 134 16.38 -1.16 6.10
C GLU A 134 17.03 -2.55 6.15
N LYS A 135 16.24 -3.63 5.99
CA LYS A 135 16.76 -5.01 6.00
C LYS A 135 17.76 -5.27 4.87
N ILE A 136 17.51 -4.72 3.68
CA ILE A 136 18.32 -4.99 2.49
C ILE A 136 19.53 -4.04 2.40
N ALA A 137 19.34 -2.75 2.66
CA ALA A 137 20.37 -1.73 2.44
C ALA A 137 21.04 -1.23 3.73
N GLY A 138 20.58 -1.65 4.90
CA GLY A 138 21.08 -1.23 6.21
C GLY A 138 20.77 0.22 6.59
N ARG A 139 20.06 0.96 5.72
CA ARG A 139 19.68 2.36 5.91
C ARG A 139 18.42 2.68 5.12
N ILE A 140 17.66 3.67 5.59
CA ILE A 140 16.50 4.21 4.87
C ILE A 140 16.84 5.57 4.26
N ASN A 141 16.34 5.84 3.05
CA ASN A 141 16.43 7.18 2.47
C ASN A 141 15.04 7.85 2.42
N ILE A 142 14.79 8.72 3.40
CA ILE A 142 13.51 9.42 3.56
C ILE A 142 13.24 10.40 2.42
N ALA A 143 14.26 11.11 1.94
CA ALA A 143 14.12 12.02 0.81
C ALA A 143 13.67 11.27 -0.46
N ASN A 144 14.34 10.14 -0.76
CA ASN A 144 13.96 9.27 -1.86
C ASN A 144 12.56 8.69 -1.65
N PHE A 145 12.17 8.34 -0.43
CA PHE A 145 10.80 7.92 -0.13
C PHE A 145 9.78 8.97 -0.58
N TYR A 146 9.95 10.23 -0.18
CA TYR A 146 9.04 11.33 -0.54
C TYR A 146 9.06 11.64 -2.04
N ILE A 147 10.24 11.70 -2.67
CA ILE A 147 10.36 11.91 -4.12
C ILE A 147 9.58 10.83 -4.89
N ARG A 148 9.72 9.56 -4.49
CA ARG A 148 8.98 8.45 -5.12
C ARG A 148 7.46 8.58 -4.97
N ARG A 149 6.98 9.18 -3.88
CA ARG A 149 5.55 9.43 -3.66
C ARG A 149 5.06 10.63 -4.45
N LEU A 150 5.82 11.73 -4.47
CA LEU A 150 5.53 12.91 -5.27
C LEU A 150 5.44 12.57 -6.75
N LEU A 151 6.41 11.83 -7.31
CA LEU A 151 6.38 11.38 -8.70
C LEU A 151 5.20 10.44 -9.03
N ARG A 152 4.59 9.79 -8.03
CA ARG A 152 3.40 8.95 -8.23
C ARG A 152 2.11 9.76 -8.25
N LEU A 153 1.94 10.69 -7.31
CA LEU A 153 0.67 11.39 -7.09
C LEU A 153 0.60 12.76 -7.78
N TYR A 154 1.65 13.57 -7.60
CA TYR A 154 1.64 14.99 -7.92
C TYR A 154 1.33 15.31 -9.40
N PRO A 155 1.93 14.61 -10.39
CA PRO A 155 1.72 14.96 -11.80
C PRO A 155 0.24 14.95 -12.19
N LEU A 156 -0.47 13.86 -11.87
CA LEU A 156 -1.87 13.71 -12.25
C LEU A 156 -2.78 14.56 -11.35
N MET A 157 -2.44 14.70 -10.06
CA MET A 157 -3.18 15.51 -9.11
C MET A 157 -3.22 17.00 -9.50
N VAL A 158 -2.22 17.49 -10.23
CA VAL A 158 -2.20 18.87 -10.75
C VAL A 158 -2.74 18.95 -12.18
N ALA A 159 -2.33 18.02 -13.06
CA ALA A 159 -2.73 18.05 -14.46
C ALA A 159 -4.25 17.88 -14.65
N PHE A 160 -4.90 17.00 -13.89
CA PHE A 160 -6.33 16.76 -14.03
C PHE A 160 -7.19 17.97 -13.65
N PRO A 161 -7.03 18.61 -12.47
CA PRO A 161 -7.77 19.83 -12.13
C PRO A 161 -7.55 20.98 -13.12
N LEU A 162 -6.32 21.16 -13.61
CA LEU A 162 -6.01 22.15 -14.63
C LEU A 162 -6.78 21.87 -15.93
N LEU A 163 -6.77 20.62 -16.38
CA LEU A 163 -7.52 20.20 -17.56
C LEU A 163 -9.03 20.44 -17.38
N MET A 164 -9.59 20.16 -16.21
CA MET A 164 -11.00 20.41 -15.92
C MET A 164 -11.33 21.91 -15.95
N LEU A 165 -10.44 22.78 -15.46
CA LEU A 165 -10.60 24.23 -15.56
C LEU A 165 -10.55 24.74 -17.00
N VAL A 166 -9.64 24.19 -17.82
CA VAL A 166 -9.52 24.56 -19.24
C VAL A 166 -10.76 24.15 -20.04
N ILE A 167 -11.26 22.93 -19.84
CA ILE A 167 -12.39 22.41 -20.64
C ILE A 167 -13.73 22.98 -20.16
N TRP A 168 -13.95 23.08 -18.84
CA TRP A 168 -15.27 23.35 -18.25
C TRP A 168 -15.38 24.72 -17.56
N GLY A 169 -14.33 25.55 -17.66
CA GLY A 169 -14.33 26.96 -17.29
C GLY A 169 -13.56 27.28 -16.00
N ALA A 170 -12.69 28.31 -16.10
CA ALA A 170 -11.83 28.77 -15.01
C ALA A 170 -12.43 29.91 -14.16
N GLY A 171 -13.54 30.53 -14.61
CA GLY A 171 -14.14 31.71 -13.97
C GLY A 171 -15.02 31.44 -12.74
N ARG A 172 -14.96 30.23 -12.17
CA ARG A 172 -15.77 29.89 -11.01
C ARG A 172 -15.18 30.50 -9.73
N PRO A 173 -16.00 31.11 -8.85
CA PRO A 173 -15.53 31.59 -7.55
C PRO A 173 -14.75 30.49 -6.80
N HIS A 174 -13.65 30.86 -6.16
CA HIS A 174 -12.78 29.96 -5.38
C HIS A 174 -12.07 28.84 -6.18
N ALA A 175 -12.06 28.87 -7.52
CA ALA A 175 -11.33 27.89 -8.34
C ALA A 175 -9.82 27.94 -8.07
N PHE A 176 -9.23 29.13 -8.01
CA PHE A 176 -7.81 29.32 -7.72
C PHE A 176 -7.43 28.86 -6.31
N ALA A 177 -8.20 29.25 -5.29
CA ALA A 177 -7.99 28.81 -3.91
C ALA A 177 -8.03 27.28 -3.78
N ARG A 178 -8.97 26.65 -4.48
CA ARG A 178 -9.07 25.19 -4.52
C ARG A 178 -7.89 24.53 -5.24
N LEU A 179 -7.45 25.11 -6.36
CA LEU A 179 -6.27 24.63 -7.09
C LEU A 179 -5.02 24.69 -6.20
N LEU A 180 -4.85 25.77 -5.43
CA LEU A 180 -3.78 25.87 -4.43
C LEU A 180 -3.91 24.83 -3.33
N GLY A 181 -5.14 24.58 -2.84
CA GLY A 181 -5.42 23.49 -1.90
C GLY A 181 -4.99 22.13 -2.45
N LEU A 182 -5.34 21.81 -3.69
CA LEU A 182 -4.94 20.56 -4.35
C LEU A 182 -3.42 20.49 -4.57
N ALA A 183 -2.81 21.53 -5.14
CA ALA A 183 -1.38 21.57 -5.42
C ALA A 183 -0.53 21.53 -4.13
N SER A 184 -1.05 22.01 -3.01
CA SER A 184 -0.35 21.95 -1.71
C SER A 184 -0.71 20.73 -0.86
N PHE A 185 -1.55 19.81 -1.34
CA PHE A 185 -2.08 18.68 -0.58
C PHE A 185 -2.85 19.09 0.71
N ASN A 186 -3.61 20.18 0.62
CA ASN A 186 -4.47 20.71 1.69
C ASN A 186 -5.95 20.83 1.29
N ASP A 187 -6.39 20.26 0.15
CA ASP A 187 -7.80 20.37 -0.30
C ASP A 187 -8.78 19.79 0.73
N ASN A 188 -8.37 18.80 1.53
CA ASN A 188 -9.19 18.27 2.63
C ASN A 188 -9.41 19.27 3.77
N PHE A 189 -8.43 20.12 4.09
CA PHE A 189 -8.63 21.22 5.04
C PHE A 189 -9.47 22.35 4.44
N MET A 190 -9.34 22.60 3.13
CA MET A 190 -10.23 23.53 2.44
C MET A 190 -11.68 23.04 2.51
N VAL A 191 -11.92 21.74 2.32
CA VAL A 191 -13.25 21.13 2.49
C VAL A 191 -13.71 21.16 3.95
N TRP A 192 -12.80 21.01 4.91
CA TRP A 192 -13.10 21.14 6.33
C TRP A 192 -13.59 22.55 6.71
N LEU A 193 -12.95 23.60 6.17
CA LEU A 193 -13.28 25.00 6.44
C LEU A 193 -14.48 25.52 5.65
N LEU A 194 -14.58 25.16 4.36
CA LEU A 194 -15.49 25.80 3.40
C LEU A 194 -16.61 24.85 2.92
N GLY A 195 -16.60 23.59 3.34
CA GLY A 195 -17.47 22.55 2.80
C GLY A 195 -17.02 22.04 1.43
N TYR A 196 -17.79 21.14 0.82
CA TYR A 196 -17.44 20.58 -0.49
C TYR A 196 -17.44 21.66 -1.56
N ASN A 197 -16.25 22.02 -2.01
CA ASN A 197 -16.06 23.01 -3.05
C ASN A 197 -16.14 22.34 -4.43
N THR A 198 -17.05 22.78 -5.30
CA THR A 198 -17.20 22.27 -6.68
C THR A 198 -16.72 23.28 -7.74
N SER A 199 -15.90 24.24 -7.33
CA SER A 199 -15.33 25.29 -8.20
C SER A 199 -14.50 24.71 -9.34
N ILE A 200 -13.78 23.61 -9.10
CA ILE A 200 -13.15 22.80 -10.13
C ILE A 200 -14.10 21.63 -10.46
N PRO A 201 -14.61 21.53 -11.71
CA PRO A 201 -15.52 20.46 -12.13
C PRO A 201 -14.92 19.07 -11.91
N PHE A 202 -15.77 18.12 -11.51
CA PHE A 202 -15.46 16.68 -11.39
C PHE A 202 -14.29 16.30 -10.46
N SER A 203 -13.77 17.23 -9.67
CA SER A 203 -12.64 16.99 -8.77
C SER A 203 -13.02 16.92 -7.29
N ALA A 204 -14.32 16.93 -6.95
CA ALA A 204 -14.82 16.99 -5.57
C ALA A 204 -14.36 15.83 -4.67
N HIS A 205 -13.83 14.74 -5.23
CA HIS A 205 -13.32 13.57 -4.52
C HIS A 205 -11.80 13.62 -4.25
N LEU A 206 -11.07 14.59 -4.84
CA LEU A 206 -9.60 14.64 -4.79
C LEU A 206 -9.04 15.08 -3.43
N TRP A 207 -9.87 15.61 -2.52
CA TRP A 207 -9.46 15.89 -1.15
C TRP A 207 -8.90 14.65 -0.44
N THR A 208 -9.35 13.44 -0.81
CA THR A 208 -8.82 12.19 -0.24
C THR A 208 -7.35 11.97 -0.60
N LEU A 209 -6.86 12.50 -1.73
CA LEU A 209 -5.44 12.42 -2.10
C LEU A 209 -4.59 13.34 -1.23
N SER A 210 -5.14 14.49 -0.83
CA SER A 210 -4.49 15.39 0.16
C SER A 210 -4.38 14.70 1.51
N TYR A 211 -5.49 14.09 1.97
CA TYR A 211 -5.53 13.26 3.17
C TYR A 211 -4.50 12.12 3.09
N GLU A 212 -4.45 11.41 1.96
CA GLU A 212 -3.55 10.29 1.76
C GLU A 212 -2.07 10.74 1.80
N PHE A 213 -1.75 11.86 1.15
CA PHE A 213 -0.41 12.43 1.21
C PHE A 213 0.00 12.82 2.63
N GLN A 214 -0.92 13.35 3.44
CA GLN A 214 -0.67 13.64 4.86
C GLN A 214 -0.30 12.37 5.65
N ILE A 215 -0.97 11.24 5.38
CA ILE A 215 -0.54 9.94 5.94
C ILE A 215 0.88 9.62 5.51
N TYR A 216 1.24 9.85 4.24
CA TYR A 216 2.57 9.50 3.74
C TYR A 216 3.68 10.28 4.43
N LEU A 217 3.42 11.54 4.79
CA LEU A 217 4.35 12.37 5.58
C LEU A 217 4.59 11.80 6.99
N LEU A 218 3.60 11.11 7.56
CA LEU A 218 3.69 10.53 8.91
C LEU A 218 4.41 9.17 8.93
N ILE A 219 4.47 8.45 7.81
CA ILE A 219 5.03 7.08 7.76
C ILE A 219 6.54 7.05 8.12
N PRO A 220 7.44 7.84 7.50
CA PRO A 220 8.86 7.79 7.86
C PRO A 220 9.16 8.21 9.30
N PRO A 221 8.58 9.30 9.85
CA PRO A 221 8.71 9.61 11.28
C PRO A 221 8.20 8.50 12.19
N ALA A 222 7.05 7.89 11.87
CA ALA A 222 6.53 6.76 12.63
C ALA A 222 7.48 5.55 12.60
N PHE A 223 8.10 5.28 11.46
CA PHE A 223 9.10 4.22 11.33
C PHE A 223 10.38 4.52 12.14
N LEU A 224 10.88 5.75 12.11
CA LEU A 224 12.02 6.17 12.94
C LEU A 224 11.71 6.04 14.43
N LEU A 225 10.50 6.42 14.85
CA LEU A 225 10.05 6.24 16.22
C LEU A 225 10.02 4.76 16.60
N TYR A 226 9.42 3.91 15.76
CA TYR A 226 9.43 2.45 15.94
C TYR A 226 10.84 1.89 16.15
N ARG A 227 11.81 2.32 15.34
CA ARG A 227 13.21 1.92 15.47
C ARG A 227 13.83 2.35 16.80
N ALA A 228 13.46 3.54 17.30
CA ALA A 228 14.00 4.08 18.54
C ALA A 228 13.43 3.42 19.80
N ILE A 229 12.12 3.13 19.82
CA ILE A 229 11.43 2.65 21.04
C ILE A 229 11.13 1.15 21.02
N GLY A 230 11.31 0.49 19.88
CA GLY A 230 11.03 -0.94 19.69
C GLY A 230 9.53 -1.26 19.57
N PHE A 231 9.24 -2.52 19.20
CA PHE A 231 7.88 -2.99 18.89
C PHE A 231 6.87 -2.74 20.01
N ARG A 232 7.16 -3.14 21.25
CA ARG A 232 6.21 -3.05 22.38
C ARG A 232 5.79 -1.61 22.65
N ASN A 233 6.75 -0.70 22.77
CA ASN A 233 6.47 0.71 23.08
C ASN A 233 5.81 1.40 21.88
N PHE A 234 6.17 1.03 20.65
CA PHE A 234 5.51 1.57 19.47
C PHE A 234 4.05 1.14 19.36
N MET A 235 3.71 -0.10 19.72
CA MET A 235 2.32 -0.53 19.81
C MET A 235 1.54 0.28 20.86
N ILE A 236 2.15 0.62 21.99
CA ILE A 236 1.55 1.53 22.99
C ILE A 236 1.31 2.91 22.35
N VAL A 237 2.28 3.45 21.61
CA VAL A 237 2.10 4.72 20.88
C VAL A 237 0.92 4.66 19.92
N LEU A 238 0.77 3.58 19.13
CA LEU A 238 -0.38 3.43 18.22
C LEU A 238 -1.72 3.42 18.97
N VAL A 239 -1.78 2.75 20.13
CA VAL A 239 -2.96 2.74 21.00
C VAL A 239 -3.23 4.13 21.59
N CYS A 240 -2.20 4.84 22.03
CA CYS A 240 -2.34 6.21 22.53
C CYS A 240 -2.83 7.17 21.43
N VAL A 241 -2.28 7.07 20.21
CA VAL A 241 -2.73 7.84 19.06
C VAL A 241 -4.20 7.54 18.76
N PHE A 242 -4.59 6.26 18.73
CA PHE A 242 -5.98 5.87 18.60
C PHE A 242 -6.86 6.52 19.68
N ALA A 243 -6.47 6.42 20.95
CA ALA A 243 -7.23 6.97 22.07
C ALA A 243 -7.39 8.49 21.98
N VAL A 244 -6.32 9.22 21.65
CA VAL A 244 -6.34 10.69 21.47
C VAL A 244 -7.25 11.08 20.31
N CYS A 245 -7.12 10.44 19.15
CA CYS A 245 -7.96 10.72 18.00
C CYS A 245 -9.44 10.34 18.25
N PHE A 246 -9.69 9.25 18.96
CA PHE A 246 -11.03 8.81 19.36
C PHE A 246 -11.68 9.81 20.31
N ALA A 247 -10.93 10.27 21.33
CA ALA A 247 -11.39 11.30 22.26
C ALA A 247 -11.64 12.64 21.54
N ALA A 248 -10.75 13.05 20.64
CA ALA A 248 -10.92 14.23 19.81
C ALA A 248 -12.19 14.12 18.95
N ARG A 249 -12.42 12.98 18.29
CA ARG A 249 -13.67 12.73 17.54
C ARG A 249 -14.89 12.87 18.45
N GLY A 250 -14.86 12.29 19.65
CA GLY A 250 -15.92 12.43 20.64
C GLY A 250 -16.20 13.89 21.01
N ALA A 251 -15.15 14.68 21.26
CA ALA A 251 -15.27 16.09 21.56
C ALA A 251 -15.90 16.88 20.40
N PHE A 252 -15.50 16.62 19.15
CA PHE A 252 -16.11 17.25 17.96
C PHE A 252 -17.60 16.87 17.80
N ILE A 253 -17.96 15.62 18.07
CA ILE A 253 -19.36 15.19 18.05
C ILE A 253 -20.18 15.94 19.10
N LEU A 254 -19.67 16.03 20.34
CA LEU A 254 -20.32 16.75 21.44
C LEU A 254 -20.42 18.25 21.17
N ALA A 255 -19.44 18.83 20.47
CA ALA A 255 -19.47 20.23 20.02
C ALA A 255 -20.43 20.49 18.83
N GLY A 256 -21.17 19.46 18.36
CA GLY A 256 -22.15 19.61 17.29
C GLY A 256 -21.53 19.67 15.89
N ALA A 257 -20.34 19.07 15.68
CA ALA A 257 -19.72 19.00 14.37
C ALA A 257 -20.65 18.36 13.34
N LYS A 258 -20.72 18.97 12.15
CA LYS A 258 -21.52 18.50 11.02
C LYS A 258 -20.63 17.92 9.92
N HIS A 259 -21.21 17.07 9.09
CA HIS A 259 -20.54 16.57 7.90
C HIS A 259 -20.09 17.75 7.02
N PRO A 260 -18.84 17.79 6.51
CA PRO A 260 -17.87 16.70 6.43
C PRO A 260 -16.69 16.79 7.42
N ILE A 261 -16.82 17.48 8.56
CA ILE A 261 -15.68 17.81 9.44
C ILE A 261 -14.85 16.59 9.87
N ILE A 262 -15.51 15.57 10.42
CA ILE A 262 -14.87 14.31 10.83
C ILE A 262 -14.41 13.52 9.59
N TRP A 263 -15.14 13.67 8.49
CA TRP A 263 -14.95 12.88 7.28
C TRP A 263 -13.62 13.13 6.59
N VAL A 264 -13.19 14.39 6.52
CA VAL A 264 -12.06 14.81 5.67
C VAL A 264 -10.71 14.91 6.39
N THR A 265 -10.65 14.55 7.67
CA THR A 265 -9.47 14.82 8.52
C THR A 265 -8.81 13.53 9.01
N PRO A 266 -7.49 13.33 8.76
CA PRO A 266 -6.82 12.09 9.18
C PRO A 266 -6.67 11.96 10.69
N PHE A 267 -6.60 13.08 11.41
CA PHE A 267 -6.45 13.10 12.86
C PHE A 267 -7.73 12.73 13.62
N LEU A 268 -8.88 12.79 12.95
CA LEU A 268 -10.14 12.32 13.53
C LEU A 268 -10.48 10.92 13.06
N ARG A 269 -9.70 10.30 12.16
CA ARG A 269 -9.94 8.97 11.55
C ARG A 269 -8.65 8.17 11.30
N PRO A 270 -7.86 7.86 12.34
CA PRO A 270 -6.57 7.22 12.14
C PRO A 270 -6.67 5.70 11.89
N GLU A 271 -7.83 5.08 12.10
CA GLU A 271 -7.94 3.63 12.34
C GLU A 271 -7.39 2.78 11.20
N SER A 272 -7.72 3.10 9.95
CA SER A 272 -7.24 2.35 8.79
C SER A 272 -5.72 2.45 8.63
N THR A 273 -5.14 3.63 8.91
CA THR A 273 -3.70 3.85 8.91
C THR A 273 -3.01 3.03 10.02
N LEU A 274 -3.55 3.09 11.24
CA LEU A 274 -2.99 2.37 12.39
C LEU A 274 -3.04 0.86 12.18
N ILE A 275 -4.15 0.33 11.66
CA ILE A 275 -4.29 -1.09 11.34
C ILE A 275 -3.32 -1.49 10.23
N GLY A 276 -3.18 -0.68 9.17
CA GLY A 276 -2.20 -0.95 8.11
C GLY A 276 -0.76 -1.04 8.65
N ILE A 277 -0.36 -0.10 9.51
CA ILE A 277 0.96 -0.13 10.18
C ILE A 277 1.09 -1.38 11.05
N ALA A 278 0.11 -1.67 11.91
CA ALA A 278 0.14 -2.82 12.81
C ALA A 278 0.22 -4.17 12.06
N LEU A 279 -0.52 -4.30 10.95
CA LEU A 279 -0.44 -5.47 10.08
C LEU A 279 0.94 -5.62 9.43
N SER A 280 1.58 -4.51 9.04
CA SER A 280 2.93 -4.56 8.45
C SER A 280 3.96 -5.08 9.44
N LEU A 281 3.81 -4.74 10.73
CA LEU A 281 4.67 -5.21 11.83
C LEU A 281 4.47 -6.68 12.18
N GLY A 282 3.52 -7.37 11.53
CA GLY A 282 3.29 -8.80 11.75
C GLY A 282 2.43 -9.12 12.98
N LEU A 283 1.65 -8.15 13.49
CA LEU A 283 0.68 -8.37 14.57
C LEU A 283 -0.29 -9.52 14.25
N SER A 284 -0.51 -9.76 12.97
CA SER A 284 -1.44 -10.73 12.45
C SER A 284 -0.90 -12.16 12.33
N SER A 285 0.38 -12.40 12.65
CA SER A 285 1.03 -13.72 12.56
C SER A 285 0.38 -14.80 13.42
N ARG A 286 -0.43 -14.42 14.42
CA ARG A 286 -1.15 -15.33 15.32
C ARG A 286 -2.65 -15.44 15.02
N LEU A 287 -3.16 -14.76 13.99
CA LEU A 287 -4.59 -14.74 13.68
C LEU A 287 -5.01 -16.01 12.94
N LYS A 288 -6.08 -16.66 13.42
CA LYS A 288 -6.69 -17.81 12.77
C LYS A 288 -7.66 -17.36 11.68
N THR A 289 -7.60 -17.97 10.50
CA THR A 289 -8.47 -17.61 9.35
C THR A 289 -9.97 -17.59 9.69
N PRO A 290 -10.54 -18.59 10.40
CA PRO A 290 -11.97 -18.58 10.71
C PRO A 290 -12.38 -17.38 11.55
N LEU A 291 -11.53 -16.94 12.48
CA LEU A 291 -11.78 -15.76 13.31
C LEU A 291 -11.79 -14.49 12.45
N VAL A 292 -10.81 -14.32 11.55
CA VAL A 292 -10.75 -13.14 10.67
C VAL A 292 -11.94 -13.09 9.71
N VAL A 293 -12.35 -14.24 9.18
CA VAL A 293 -13.54 -14.35 8.33
C VAL A 293 -14.80 -14.02 9.12
N ALA A 294 -14.95 -14.54 10.34
CA ALA A 294 -16.09 -14.21 11.21
C ALA A 294 -16.14 -12.71 11.53
N VAL A 295 -15.01 -12.11 11.92
CA VAL A 295 -14.89 -10.66 12.18
C VAL A 295 -15.24 -9.85 10.94
N LEU A 296 -14.79 -10.29 9.75
CA LEU A 296 -15.13 -9.65 8.49
C LEU A 296 -16.65 -9.68 8.24
N PHE A 297 -17.30 -10.84 8.37
CA PHE A 297 -18.74 -10.96 8.15
C PHE A 297 -19.56 -10.16 9.15
N VAL A 298 -19.21 -10.23 10.44
CA VAL A 298 -19.88 -9.45 11.49
C VAL A 298 -19.67 -7.95 11.24
N GLY A 299 -18.45 -7.53 10.92
CA GLY A 299 -18.16 -6.13 10.63
C GLY A 299 -18.91 -5.61 9.40
N VAL A 300 -19.01 -6.41 8.33
CA VAL A 300 -19.83 -6.11 7.15
C VAL A 300 -21.30 -6.01 7.53
N ALA A 301 -21.83 -6.94 8.32
CA ALA A 301 -23.22 -6.90 8.78
C ALA A 301 -23.51 -5.64 9.59
N VAL A 302 -22.67 -5.30 10.58
CA VAL A 302 -22.80 -4.09 11.40
C VAL A 302 -22.72 -2.83 10.54
N PHE A 303 -21.79 -2.79 9.58
CA PHE A 303 -21.68 -1.70 8.63
C PHE A 303 -22.94 -1.55 7.76
N LEU A 304 -23.57 -2.67 7.37
CA LEU A 304 -24.76 -2.69 6.53
C LEU A 304 -26.06 -2.32 7.28
N ILE A 305 -26.10 -2.44 8.59
CA ILE A 305 -27.25 -2.01 9.41
C ILE A 305 -27.05 -0.63 10.05
N GLY A 306 -25.79 -0.19 10.20
CA GLY A 306 -25.43 1.06 10.86
C GLY A 306 -25.91 2.32 10.13
N PRO A 307 -26.10 3.45 10.83
CA PRO A 307 -26.55 4.69 10.20
C PRO A 307 -25.56 5.23 9.15
N ASN A 308 -26.05 6.11 8.28
CA ASN A 308 -25.22 6.73 7.24
C ASN A 308 -24.36 7.87 7.83
N VAL A 309 -23.06 7.85 7.50
CA VAL A 309 -22.01 8.82 7.92
C VAL A 309 -22.27 10.27 7.57
N GLN A 310 -23.23 10.56 6.70
CA GLN A 310 -23.75 11.90 6.49
C GLN A 310 -24.36 12.51 7.76
N ARG A 311 -24.86 11.67 8.69
CA ARG A 311 -25.40 12.10 9.99
C ARG A 311 -24.38 11.83 11.09
N ILE A 312 -23.56 12.83 11.41
CA ILE A 312 -22.62 12.73 12.53
C ILE A 312 -23.38 12.48 13.84
N GLY A 313 -22.94 11.47 14.60
CA GLY A 313 -23.50 11.12 15.91
C GLY A 313 -22.61 10.13 16.64
N GLY A 314 -22.93 9.81 17.89
CA GLY A 314 -22.13 8.92 18.74
C GLY A 314 -21.85 7.55 18.12
N TRP A 315 -22.75 7.05 17.28
CA TRP A 315 -22.58 5.81 16.53
C TRP A 315 -21.34 5.82 15.60
N THR A 316 -20.89 7.00 15.13
CA THR A 316 -19.67 7.12 14.30
C THR A 316 -18.39 6.78 15.05
N LEU A 317 -18.39 6.89 16.38
CA LEU A 317 -17.27 6.44 17.23
C LEU A 317 -17.04 4.93 17.07
N VAL A 318 -18.11 4.16 16.86
CA VAL A 318 -18.04 2.71 16.71
C VAL A 318 -17.89 2.31 15.24
N LEU A 319 -18.51 3.04 14.30
CA LEU A 319 -18.49 2.65 12.89
C LEU A 319 -17.07 2.70 12.28
N TYR A 320 -16.31 3.77 12.48
CA TYR A 320 -14.99 3.90 11.84
C TYR A 320 -13.98 2.83 12.29
N PRO A 321 -13.87 2.47 13.59
CA PRO A 321 -13.08 1.32 14.01
C PRO A 321 -13.52 0.00 13.37
N ILE A 322 -14.83 -0.26 13.29
CA ILE A 322 -15.36 -1.48 12.64
C ILE A 322 -14.97 -1.53 11.17
N ILE A 323 -15.10 -0.42 10.45
CA ILE A 323 -14.69 -0.31 9.04
C ILE A 323 -13.21 -0.59 8.87
N ALA A 324 -12.37 -0.02 9.74
CA ALA A 324 -10.94 -0.25 9.69
C ALA A 324 -10.58 -1.71 9.99
N ILE A 325 -11.28 -2.36 10.93
CA ILE A 325 -11.14 -3.80 11.21
C ILE A 325 -11.56 -4.64 9.99
N VAL A 326 -12.66 -4.29 9.32
CA VAL A 326 -13.11 -4.93 8.07
C VAL A 326 -12.06 -4.78 6.97
N GLY A 327 -11.58 -3.56 6.74
CA GLY A 327 -10.54 -3.26 5.75
C GLY A 327 -9.22 -3.98 6.07
N GLY A 328 -8.82 -4.01 7.34
CA GLY A 328 -7.66 -4.75 7.82
C GLY A 328 -7.79 -6.26 7.67
N SER A 329 -8.98 -6.80 7.91
CA SER A 329 -9.29 -8.22 7.73
C SER A 329 -9.19 -8.62 6.25
N LEU A 330 -9.75 -7.80 5.35
CA LEU A 330 -9.61 -7.97 3.91
C LEU A 330 -8.14 -7.91 3.47
N LEU A 331 -7.41 -6.88 3.92
CA LEU A 331 -5.99 -6.72 3.63
C LEU A 331 -5.18 -7.93 4.09
N TRP A 332 -5.43 -8.42 5.30
CA TRP A 332 -4.74 -9.60 5.83
C TRP A 332 -5.07 -10.87 5.05
N LEU A 333 -6.34 -11.10 4.70
CA LEU A 333 -6.73 -12.27 3.90
C LEU A 333 -6.01 -12.26 2.55
N VAL A 334 -5.98 -11.11 1.88
CA VAL A 334 -5.30 -10.97 0.58
C VAL A 334 -3.79 -11.09 0.70
N ALA A 335 -3.18 -10.59 1.77
CA ALA A 335 -1.73 -10.61 1.96
C ALA A 335 -1.19 -11.99 2.40
N GLU A 336 -1.93 -12.74 3.22
CA GLU A 336 -1.42 -13.94 3.92
C GLU A 336 -2.03 -15.25 3.43
N ARG A 337 -3.17 -15.23 2.72
CA ARG A 337 -3.88 -16.46 2.33
C ARG A 337 -3.79 -16.72 0.84
N GLY A 338 -3.22 -17.88 0.48
CA GLY A 338 -2.88 -18.24 -0.90
C GLY A 338 -4.05 -18.15 -1.89
N VAL A 339 -5.25 -18.59 -1.51
CA VAL A 339 -6.45 -18.53 -2.38
C VAL A 339 -6.81 -17.09 -2.75
N PHE A 340 -6.90 -16.20 -1.75
CA PHE A 340 -7.20 -14.79 -1.97
C PHE A 340 -6.07 -14.07 -2.68
N SER A 341 -4.82 -14.35 -2.30
CA SER A 341 -3.62 -13.83 -2.96
C SER A 341 -3.58 -14.20 -4.44
N SER A 342 -3.91 -15.45 -4.80
CA SER A 342 -3.98 -15.92 -6.18
C SER A 342 -5.08 -15.22 -6.98
N PHE A 343 -6.29 -15.13 -6.43
CA PHE A 343 -7.41 -14.47 -7.11
C PHE A 343 -7.11 -12.98 -7.40
N PHE A 344 -6.78 -12.20 -6.37
CA PHE A 344 -6.48 -10.79 -6.52
C PHE A 344 -5.15 -10.54 -7.26
N GLY A 345 -4.23 -11.50 -7.21
CA GLY A 345 -2.95 -11.46 -7.92
C GLY A 345 -3.02 -11.88 -9.39
N SER A 346 -4.19 -12.32 -9.87
CA SER A 346 -4.39 -12.65 -11.28
C SER A 346 -4.08 -11.44 -12.17
N ARG A 347 -3.47 -11.70 -13.33
CA ARG A 347 -2.94 -10.64 -14.21
C ARG A 347 -3.96 -9.54 -14.55
N PRO A 348 -5.23 -9.85 -14.92
CA PRO A 348 -6.20 -8.81 -15.24
C PRO A 348 -6.57 -7.93 -14.03
N ILE A 349 -6.82 -8.56 -12.89
CA ILE A 349 -7.22 -7.85 -11.66
C ILE A 349 -6.06 -7.00 -11.13
N ALA A 350 -4.85 -7.55 -11.12
CA ALA A 350 -3.64 -6.82 -10.74
C ALA A 350 -3.39 -5.65 -11.71
N PHE A 351 -3.62 -5.81 -13.03
CA PHE A 351 -3.48 -4.72 -13.99
C PHE A 351 -4.48 -3.58 -13.73
N LEU A 352 -5.75 -3.88 -13.48
CA LEU A 352 -6.74 -2.87 -13.10
C LEU A 352 -6.33 -2.16 -11.79
N GLY A 353 -5.72 -2.91 -10.88
CA GLY A 353 -5.05 -2.39 -9.69
C GLY A 353 -3.84 -1.50 -9.96
N LYS A 354 -3.13 -1.74 -11.07
CA LYS A 354 -2.00 -0.91 -11.50
C LYS A 354 -2.42 0.50 -11.87
N ILE A 355 -3.51 0.59 -12.62
CA ILE A 355 -4.08 1.82 -13.13
C ILE A 355 -5.11 2.46 -12.18
N SER A 356 -5.37 1.85 -11.01
CA SER A 356 -6.43 2.27 -10.08
C SER A 356 -6.33 3.73 -9.62
N PHE A 357 -5.13 4.32 -9.63
CA PHE A 357 -4.93 5.74 -9.34
C PHE A 357 -5.57 6.62 -10.42
N GLY A 358 -5.31 6.34 -11.70
CA GLY A 358 -5.99 7.00 -12.82
C GLY A 358 -7.50 6.74 -12.78
N LEU A 359 -7.92 5.49 -12.55
CA LEU A 359 -9.35 5.17 -12.41
C LEU A 359 -10.03 6.05 -11.35
N TYR A 360 -9.39 6.17 -10.17
CA TYR A 360 -9.88 7.01 -9.08
C TYR A 360 -9.92 8.50 -9.47
N VAL A 361 -8.97 9.03 -10.22
CA VAL A 361 -8.99 10.45 -10.62
C VAL A 361 -10.07 10.74 -11.67
N TYR A 362 -10.23 9.87 -12.68
CA TYR A 362 -11.09 10.14 -13.83
C TYR A 362 -12.55 9.72 -13.66
N HIS A 363 -12.91 8.90 -12.67
CA HIS A 363 -14.25 8.30 -12.62
C HIS A 363 -15.41 9.32 -12.58
N LEU A 364 -15.30 10.43 -11.85
CA LEU A 364 -16.41 11.40 -11.79
C LEU A 364 -16.66 12.08 -13.14
N VAL A 365 -15.61 12.43 -13.89
CA VAL A 365 -15.78 13.03 -15.21
C VAL A 365 -16.33 11.99 -16.19
N ALA A 366 -15.86 10.74 -16.12
CA ALA A 366 -16.36 9.66 -16.96
C ALA A 366 -17.85 9.38 -16.73
N ILE A 367 -18.26 9.25 -15.46
CA ILE A 367 -19.67 9.09 -15.07
C ILE A 367 -20.48 10.28 -15.60
N ALA A 368 -20.06 11.51 -15.34
CA ALA A 368 -20.82 12.69 -15.75
C ALA A 368 -20.97 12.83 -17.27
N VAL A 369 -19.91 12.53 -18.03
CA VAL A 369 -19.96 12.55 -19.49
C VAL A 369 -20.95 11.52 -20.00
N VAL A 370 -20.89 10.27 -19.52
CA VAL A 370 -21.80 9.20 -19.94
C VAL A 370 -23.24 9.45 -19.53
N GLU A 371 -23.47 9.94 -18.30
CA GLU A 371 -24.80 10.29 -17.82
C GLU A 371 -25.47 11.36 -18.69
N ARG A 372 -24.68 12.29 -19.25
CA ARG A 372 -25.16 13.35 -20.16
C ARG A 372 -25.29 12.89 -21.61
N SER A 373 -24.30 12.16 -22.14
CA SER A 373 -24.25 11.82 -23.57
C SER A 373 -25.08 10.59 -23.94
N ALA A 374 -25.28 9.66 -23.00
CA ALA A 374 -26.02 8.43 -23.20
C ALA A 374 -27.34 8.42 -22.39
N ALA A 375 -27.95 9.59 -22.18
CA ALA A 375 -29.13 9.75 -21.33
C ALA A 375 -30.34 8.89 -21.77
N SER A 376 -30.41 8.50 -23.05
CA SER A 376 -31.43 7.58 -23.58
C SER A 376 -31.20 6.11 -23.19
N MET A 377 -30.00 5.74 -22.76
CA MET A 377 -29.70 4.38 -22.31
C MET A 377 -30.28 4.12 -20.90
N PRO A 378 -30.70 2.88 -20.62
CA PRO A 378 -31.11 2.52 -19.27
C PRO A 378 -29.93 2.68 -18.30
N VAL A 379 -30.25 2.91 -17.01
CA VAL A 379 -29.26 3.23 -15.96
C VAL A 379 -28.11 2.21 -15.91
N TRP A 380 -28.40 0.94 -16.15
CA TRP A 380 -27.40 -0.13 -16.17
C TRP A 380 -26.45 -0.08 -17.36
N GLY A 381 -26.95 0.31 -18.54
CA GLY A 381 -26.13 0.54 -19.71
C GLY A 381 -25.16 1.70 -19.46
N ARG A 382 -25.67 2.80 -18.89
CA ARG A 382 -24.85 3.96 -18.49
C ARG A 382 -23.81 3.60 -17.44
N PHE A 383 -24.14 2.79 -16.46
CA PHE A 383 -23.19 2.31 -15.44
C PHE A 383 -21.99 1.58 -16.06
N TRP A 384 -22.26 0.56 -16.88
CA TRP A 384 -21.18 -0.22 -17.51
C TRP A 384 -20.39 0.61 -18.51
N LEU A 385 -21.06 1.47 -19.28
CA LEU A 385 -20.40 2.39 -20.20
C LEU A 385 -19.50 3.38 -19.46
N ALA A 386 -19.94 3.93 -18.32
CA ALA A 386 -19.14 4.81 -17.48
C ALA A 386 -17.93 4.07 -16.88
N LEU A 387 -18.09 2.81 -16.46
CA LEU A 387 -16.98 2.01 -15.94
C LEU A 387 -15.95 1.73 -17.03
N LEU A 388 -16.40 1.29 -18.21
CA LEU A 388 -15.53 1.06 -19.37
C LEU A 388 -14.82 2.34 -19.81
N PHE A 389 -15.54 3.47 -19.84
CA PHE A 389 -14.95 4.76 -20.17
C PHE A 389 -13.93 5.22 -19.12
N THR A 390 -14.19 4.97 -17.83
CA THR A 390 -13.22 5.22 -16.75
C THR A 390 -11.97 4.36 -16.92
N ILE A 391 -12.13 3.08 -17.26
CA ILE A 391 -11.01 2.17 -17.53
C ILE A 391 -10.21 2.65 -18.74
N ALA A 392 -10.88 3.08 -19.81
CA ALA A 392 -10.21 3.63 -20.99
C ALA A 392 -9.41 4.89 -20.66
N LEU A 393 -10.00 5.87 -19.95
CA LEU A 393 -9.31 7.09 -19.54
C LEU A 393 -8.14 6.81 -18.59
N GLY A 394 -8.34 5.96 -17.58
CA GLY A 394 -7.27 5.58 -16.66
C GLY A 394 -6.13 4.83 -17.35
N THR A 395 -6.44 3.98 -18.32
CA THR A 395 -5.43 3.28 -19.13
C THR A 395 -4.67 4.25 -20.04
N ALA A 396 -5.38 5.15 -20.71
CA ALA A 396 -4.76 6.19 -21.56
C ALA A 396 -3.85 7.10 -20.73
N SER A 397 -4.30 7.54 -19.56
CA SER A 397 -3.49 8.30 -18.59
C SER A 397 -2.27 7.53 -18.13
N TYR A 398 -2.43 6.24 -17.82
CA TYR A 398 -1.34 5.40 -17.32
C TYR A 398 -0.20 5.34 -18.33
N TYR A 399 -0.48 4.98 -19.59
CA TYR A 399 0.53 4.83 -20.64
C TYR A 399 1.01 6.16 -21.21
N GLY A 400 0.11 7.14 -21.37
CA GLY A 400 0.40 8.41 -22.03
C GLY A 400 1.02 9.47 -21.13
N PHE A 401 0.73 9.44 -19.82
CA PHE A 401 1.14 10.50 -18.88
C PHE A 401 1.87 9.95 -17.66
N GLU A 402 1.25 9.05 -16.88
CA GLU A 402 1.81 8.62 -15.60
C GLU A 402 3.11 7.83 -15.76
N GLN A 403 3.20 6.93 -16.75
CA GLN A 403 4.35 6.04 -16.91
C GLN A 403 5.68 6.79 -17.03
N TRP A 404 5.69 7.98 -17.63
CA TRP A 404 6.92 8.79 -17.73
C TRP A 404 7.49 9.12 -16.33
N PHE A 405 6.64 9.62 -15.43
CA PHE A 405 7.02 9.93 -14.04
C PHE A 405 7.33 8.66 -13.23
N LEU A 406 6.62 7.56 -13.49
CA LEU A 406 6.90 6.27 -12.85
C LEU A 406 8.26 5.69 -13.26
N ARG A 407 8.69 5.88 -14.51
CA ARG A 407 10.04 5.49 -14.94
C ARG A 407 11.10 6.34 -14.25
N LEU A 408 10.85 7.64 -14.09
CA LEU A 408 11.75 8.53 -13.34
C LEU A 408 11.89 8.12 -11.86
N LYS A 409 10.80 7.66 -11.24
CA LYS A 409 10.78 7.13 -9.87
C LYS A 409 11.78 5.97 -9.65
N ARG A 410 12.12 5.19 -10.68
CA ARG A 410 13.09 4.09 -10.55
C ARG A 410 14.47 4.57 -10.10
N ARG A 411 14.89 5.77 -10.52
CA ARG A 411 16.19 6.38 -10.13
C ARG A 411 16.34 6.59 -8.62
N PHE A 412 15.22 6.65 -7.90
CA PHE A 412 15.19 6.87 -6.47
C PHE A 412 14.83 5.60 -5.69
N SER A 413 14.61 4.47 -6.35
CA SER A 413 14.13 3.23 -5.71
C SER A 413 15.29 2.31 -5.35
N VAL A 414 15.41 1.96 -4.07
CA VAL A 414 16.36 0.94 -3.59
C VAL A 414 15.80 -0.46 -3.87
N ILE A 415 14.48 -0.62 -3.75
CA ILE A 415 13.75 -1.85 -4.02
C ILE A 415 12.77 -1.61 -5.15
N GLU A 416 12.89 -2.39 -6.23
CA GLU A 416 11.91 -2.40 -7.33
C GLU A 416 10.66 -3.16 -6.92
N SER A 417 9.81 -2.50 -6.13
CA SER A 417 8.59 -3.08 -5.57
C SER A 417 7.44 -3.28 -6.56
N ARG A 418 7.53 -2.83 -7.84
CA ARG A 418 6.46 -2.98 -8.84
C ARG A 418 6.99 -2.88 -10.28
N PRO A 419 6.65 -3.82 -11.18
CA PRO A 419 6.97 -3.71 -12.60
C PRO A 419 6.08 -2.68 -13.30
N ILE A 420 6.69 -1.80 -14.10
CA ILE A 420 6.08 -0.69 -14.84
C ILE A 420 5.70 -1.13 -16.26
#